data_AF-A0A2V9NMT1-F1
#
_entry.id   AF-A0A2V9NMT1-F1
#
_cell.length_a   1.000
_cell.length_b   1.000
_cell.length_c   1.000
_cell.angle_alpha   90.00
_cell.angle_beta   90.00
_cell.angle_gamma   90.00
#
_symmetry.space_group_name_H-M   'P 1'
#
loop_
_entity.id
_entity.type
_entity.pdbx_description
1 polymer ?
#
loop_
_entity_poly.entity_id
_entity_poly.type
_entity_poly.pdbx_seq_one_letter_code
_entity_poly.pdbx_strand_id
1 'polypeptide(L)'
;MDTPENCVDLTNRTSLLQLIRLIRIARFVVSVDSGAMHIAAAVNDSLLSIHTWTDPRRLGPYNPNAWVWKNGQLLHVRELETARFPRRGRRFRPKDVPAVVELIRPLVPVDPMLT
;
A
#
# COMPACT_ATOMS: atom_id res chain seq x y z
N MET A 1 14.55 -0.28 -16.50
CA MET A 1 13.15 0.20 -16.52
C MET A 1 13.27 1.66 -16.19
N ASP A 2 12.86 2.54 -17.10
CA ASP A 2 13.02 3.97 -16.88
C ASP A 2 11.97 4.42 -15.87
N THR A 3 12.45 5.07 -14.82
CA THR A 3 11.60 5.63 -13.77
C THR A 3 10.79 6.78 -14.38
N PRO A 4 9.45 6.82 -14.21
CA PRO A 4 8.64 7.95 -14.70
C PRO A 4 9.14 9.30 -14.18
N GLU A 5 8.92 10.38 -14.94
CA GLU A 5 9.38 11.73 -14.57
C GLU A 5 8.89 12.20 -13.19
N ASN A 6 7.70 11.75 -12.79
CA ASN A 6 7.09 12.06 -11.50
C ASN A 6 7.46 11.05 -10.38
N CYS A 7 8.50 10.24 -10.59
CA CYS A 7 8.93 9.23 -9.63
C CYS A 7 10.39 9.43 -9.23
N VAL A 8 10.62 9.54 -7.92
CA VAL A 8 11.96 9.60 -7.34
C VAL A 8 12.34 8.20 -6.85
N ASP A 9 13.29 7.55 -7.52
CA ASP A 9 13.78 6.23 -7.11
C ASP A 9 14.84 6.34 -6.00
N LEU A 10 14.47 5.89 -4.80
CA LEU A 10 15.34 5.83 -3.63
C LEU A 10 15.76 4.39 -3.27
N THR A 11 15.59 3.44 -4.17
CA THR A 11 15.94 2.03 -3.95
C THR A 11 17.42 1.87 -3.62
N ASN A 12 17.73 1.23 -2.49
CA ASN A 12 19.10 1.10 -1.95
C ASN A 12 19.83 2.44 -1.72
N ARG A 13 19.10 3.56 -1.60
CA ARG A 13 19.66 4.90 -1.35
C ARG A 13 19.34 5.44 0.05
N THR A 14 18.70 4.65 0.90
CA THR A 14 18.30 5.04 2.25
C THR A 14 18.85 4.08 3.30
N SER A 15 19.28 4.61 4.44
CA SER A 15 19.38 3.82 5.67
C SER A 15 17.99 3.46 6.19
N LEU A 16 17.91 2.50 7.12
CA LEU A 16 16.64 2.12 7.74
C LEU A 16 15.95 3.31 8.43
N LEU A 17 16.71 4.16 9.14
CA LEU A 17 16.16 5.34 9.81
C LEU A 17 15.64 6.38 8.82
N GLN A 18 16.33 6.55 7.68
CA GLN A 18 15.87 7.44 6.60
C GLN A 18 14.56 6.92 5.98
N LEU A 19 14.46 5.61 5.72
CA LEU A 19 13.23 4.99 5.23
C LEU A 19 12.06 5.21 6.21
N ILE A 20 12.26 4.95 7.50
CA ILE A 20 11.24 5.17 8.53
C ILE A 20 10.78 6.63 8.53
N ARG A 21 11.71 7.58 8.43
CA ARG A 21 11.38 9.01 8.39
C ARG A 21 10.54 9.36 7.16
N LEU A 22 10.89 8.86 5.97
CA LEU A 22 10.14 9.07 4.73
C LEU A 22 8.72 8.51 4.84
N ILE A 23 8.58 7.27 5.32
CA ILE A 23 7.28 6.62 5.55
C ILE A 23 6.42 7.44 6.52
N ARG A 24 7.00 7.93 7.62
CA ARG A 24 6.27 8.70 8.65
C ARG A 24 5.73 10.04 8.15
N ILE A 25 6.38 10.67 7.16
CA ILE A 25 5.93 11.96 6.60
C ILE A 25 5.12 11.80 5.30
N ALA A 26 5.03 10.60 4.74
CA ALA A 26 4.28 10.35 3.53
C ALA A 26 2.78 10.57 3.79
N ARG A 27 2.10 11.23 2.84
CA ARG A 27 0.64 11.37 2.89
C ARG A 27 -0.10 10.05 2.75
N PHE A 28 0.50 9.12 2.01
CA PHE A 28 -0.04 7.79 1.80
C PHE A 28 1.10 6.84 1.43
N VAL A 29 1.02 5.59 1.88
CA VAL A 29 1.99 4.54 1.58
C VAL A 29 1.29 3.38 0.88
N VAL A 30 1.83 2.95 -0.26
CA VAL A 30 1.42 1.70 -0.92
C VAL A 30 2.58 0.73 -0.84
N SER A 31 2.36 -0.47 -0.32
CA SER A 31 3.41 -1.47 -0.19
C SER A 31 2.87 -2.88 -0.45
N VAL A 32 3.75 -3.80 -0.83
CA VAL A 32 3.47 -5.24 -0.80
C VAL A 32 3.81 -5.80 0.58
N ASP A 33 3.34 -7.01 0.86
CA ASP A 33 3.71 -7.78 2.05
C ASP A 33 5.24 -7.93 2.18
N SER A 34 5.84 -7.07 3.01
CA SER A 34 7.28 -6.88 3.17
C SER A 34 7.59 -6.15 4.47
N GLY A 35 8.86 -6.11 4.90
CA GLY A 35 9.27 -5.37 6.10
C GLY A 35 8.87 -3.89 6.10
N ALA A 36 8.94 -3.23 4.94
CA ALA A 36 8.53 -1.83 4.80
C ALA A 36 7.03 -1.61 5.05
N MET A 37 6.18 -2.58 4.71
CA MET A 37 4.75 -2.54 5.02
C MET A 37 4.51 -2.56 6.54
N HIS A 38 5.20 -3.43 7.29
CA HIS A 38 5.07 -3.47 8.75
C HIS A 38 5.58 -2.18 9.41
N ILE A 39 6.68 -1.61 8.92
CA ILE A 39 7.15 -0.29 9.36
C ILE A 39 6.06 0.76 9.12
N ALA A 40 5.49 0.79 7.91
CA ALA A 40 4.42 1.73 7.57
C ALA A 40 3.21 1.58 8.49
N ALA A 41 2.78 0.35 8.77
CA ALA A 41 1.66 0.09 9.67
C ALA A 41 1.91 0.63 11.10
N ALA A 42 3.16 0.70 11.54
CA ALA A 42 3.52 1.18 12.87
C ALA A 42 3.66 2.71 12.96
N VAL A 43 3.99 3.40 11.87
CA VAL A 43 4.35 4.83 11.90
C VAL A 43 3.49 5.73 10.99
N ASN A 44 2.54 5.15 10.24
CA ASN A 44 1.66 5.87 9.33
C ASN A 44 0.25 5.22 9.31
N ASP A 45 -0.79 6.03 9.50
CA ASP A 45 -2.19 5.58 9.48
C ASP A 45 -2.78 5.45 8.07
N SER A 46 -2.10 5.97 7.06
CA SER A 46 -2.50 5.97 5.64
C SER A 46 -1.67 4.96 4.85
N LEU A 47 -2.01 3.68 5.01
CA LEU A 47 -1.35 2.56 4.35
C LEU A 47 -2.34 1.76 3.49
N LEU A 48 -1.93 1.39 2.27
CA LEU A 48 -2.49 0.29 1.49
C LEU A 48 -1.46 -0.84 1.36
N SER A 49 -1.79 -2.02 1.87
CA SER A 49 -0.99 -3.24 1.69
C SER A 49 -1.58 -4.14 0.59
N ILE A 50 -0.77 -4.54 -0.38
CA ILE A 50 -1.18 -5.42 -1.49
C ILE A 50 -0.79 -6.87 -1.19
N HIS A 51 -1.79 -7.72 -0.95
CA HIS A 51 -1.62 -9.14 -0.69
C HIS A 51 -2.11 -9.98 -1.87
N THR A 52 -1.17 -10.53 -2.65
CA THR A 52 -1.49 -11.40 -3.79
C THR A 52 -1.72 -12.84 -3.33
N TRP A 53 -0.65 -13.52 -2.92
CA TRP A 53 -0.66 -14.93 -2.53
C TRP A 53 -0.85 -15.13 -1.03
N THR A 54 -0.29 -14.24 -0.22
CA THR A 54 -0.35 -14.32 1.25
C THR A 54 -1.75 -14.01 1.79
N ASP A 55 -2.07 -14.58 2.94
CA ASP A 55 -3.31 -14.28 3.65
C ASP A 55 -3.09 -13.04 4.52
N PRO A 56 -3.76 -11.90 4.24
CA PRO A 56 -3.58 -10.68 5.03
C PRO A 56 -4.05 -10.85 6.48
N ARG A 57 -4.85 -11.87 6.81
CA ARG A 57 -5.21 -12.18 8.20
C ARG A 57 -4.04 -12.76 9.00
N ARG A 58 -3.02 -13.28 8.32
CA ARG A 58 -1.84 -13.91 8.92
C ARG A 58 -0.60 -13.02 8.86
N LEU A 59 -0.43 -12.29 7.75
CA LEU A 59 0.78 -11.53 7.43
C LEU A 59 0.49 -10.05 7.12
N GLY A 60 -0.76 -9.61 7.28
CA GLY A 60 -1.14 -8.24 6.99
C GLY A 60 -0.64 -7.22 8.02
N PRO A 61 -0.87 -5.94 7.76
CA PRO A 61 -0.57 -4.88 8.71
C PRO A 61 -1.40 -5.04 9.99
N TYR A 62 -0.78 -4.79 11.14
CA TYR A 62 -1.46 -4.81 12.45
C TYR A 62 -2.36 -3.59 12.66
N ASN A 63 -2.18 -2.51 11.90
CA ASN A 63 -2.99 -1.31 12.03
C ASN A 63 -4.42 -1.58 11.52
N PRO A 64 -5.47 -1.52 12.37
CA PRO A 64 -6.85 -1.81 11.96
C PRO A 64 -7.40 -0.81 10.92
N ASN A 65 -6.80 0.38 10.83
CA ASN A 65 -7.17 1.43 9.87
C ASN A 65 -6.42 1.29 8.53
N ALA A 66 -5.41 0.43 8.43
CA ALA A 66 -4.76 0.19 7.14
C ALA A 66 -5.73 -0.45 6.14
N TRP A 67 -5.57 -0.09 4.88
CA TRP A 67 -6.23 -0.73 3.76
C TRP A 67 -5.44 -1.95 3.30
N VAL A 68 -6.16 -2.94 2.82
CA VAL A 68 -5.63 -4.15 2.22
C VAL A 68 -6.29 -4.36 0.87
N TRP A 69 -5.46 -4.57 -0.16
CA TRP A 69 -5.91 -5.15 -1.40
C TRP A 69 -5.76 -6.67 -1.34
N LYS A 70 -6.86 -7.41 -1.59
CA LYS A 70 -6.85 -8.87 -1.75
C LYS A 70 -7.83 -9.28 -2.82
N ASN A 71 -7.35 -10.03 -3.82
CA ASN A 71 -8.18 -10.61 -4.88
C ASN A 71 -9.07 -9.62 -5.68
N GLY A 72 -8.74 -8.33 -5.68
CA GLY A 72 -9.55 -7.28 -6.33
C GLY A 72 -10.46 -6.50 -5.39
N GLN A 73 -10.40 -6.79 -4.10
CA GLN A 73 -11.16 -6.10 -3.08
C GLN A 73 -10.22 -5.19 -2.29
N LEU A 74 -10.67 -3.98 -1.99
CA LEU A 74 -10.06 -3.07 -1.03
C LEU A 74 -10.89 -3.12 0.25
N LEU A 75 -10.25 -3.40 1.36
CA LEU A 75 -10.89 -3.60 2.67
C LEU A 75 -10.00 -3.00 3.74
N HIS A 76 -10.57 -2.48 4.82
CA HIS A 76 -9.78 -2.23 6.01
C HIS A 76 -9.38 -3.53 6.72
N VAL A 77 -8.25 -3.51 7.43
CA VAL A 77 -7.81 -4.66 8.25
C VAL A 77 -8.92 -5.10 9.22
N ARG A 78 -9.63 -4.16 9.86
CA ARG A 78 -10.76 -4.47 10.76
C ARG A 78 -11.92 -5.25 10.11
N GLU A 79 -11.98 -5.29 8.79
CA GLU A 79 -13.03 -5.99 8.02
C GLU A 79 -12.56 -7.37 7.54
N LEU A 80 -11.27 -7.71 7.71
CA LEU A 80 -10.69 -8.94 7.14
C LEU A 80 -11.21 -10.22 7.79
N GLU A 81 -11.61 -10.17 9.07
CA GLU A 81 -12.11 -11.35 9.77
C GLU A 81 -13.40 -11.88 9.16
N THR A 82 -14.28 -10.98 8.70
CA THR A 82 -15.58 -11.31 8.12
C THR A 82 -15.55 -11.38 6.59
N ALA A 83 -14.51 -10.81 5.96
CA ALA A 83 -14.35 -10.81 4.52
C ALA A 83 -14.19 -12.22 3.93
N ARG A 84 -14.85 -12.43 2.78
CA ARG A 84 -14.73 -13.67 2.00
C ARG A 84 -14.05 -13.38 0.68
N PHE A 85 -12.87 -13.97 0.50
CA PHE A 85 -12.14 -13.98 -0.76
C PHE A 85 -11.79 -15.41 -1.18
N PRO A 86 -11.62 -15.67 -2.49
CA PRO A 86 -11.23 -16.99 -2.99
C PRO A 86 -9.98 -17.54 -2.30
N ARG A 87 -9.98 -18.86 -2.01
CA ARG A 87 -8.82 -19.57 -1.42
C ARG A 87 -7.54 -19.37 -2.23
N ARG A 88 -7.66 -19.33 -3.56
CA ARG A 88 -6.54 -19.05 -4.45
C ARG A 88 -6.39 -17.55 -4.62
N GLY A 89 -5.22 -17.03 -4.23
CA GLY A 89 -4.84 -15.65 -4.52
C GLY A 89 -4.78 -15.38 -6.02
N ARG A 90 -4.85 -14.11 -6.41
CA ARG A 90 -4.49 -13.65 -7.76
C ARG A 90 -3.52 -12.49 -7.70
N ARG A 91 -2.80 -12.29 -8.81
CA ARG A 91 -1.93 -11.13 -9.01
C ARG A 91 -2.76 -9.84 -9.06
N PHE A 92 -2.15 -8.76 -8.56
CA PHE A 92 -2.55 -7.40 -8.85
C PHE A 92 -2.34 -7.14 -10.34
N ARG A 93 -3.28 -6.47 -11.00
CA ARG A 93 -3.30 -6.23 -12.44
C ARG A 93 -3.60 -4.76 -12.73
N PRO A 94 -3.31 -4.26 -13.95
CA PRO A 94 -3.65 -2.89 -14.33
C PRO A 94 -5.12 -2.51 -14.10
N LYS A 95 -6.05 -3.47 -14.25
CA LYS A 95 -7.48 -3.24 -13.96
C LYS A 95 -7.81 -2.93 -12.50
N ASP A 96 -6.89 -3.20 -11.58
CA ASP A 96 -7.04 -2.94 -10.14
C ASP A 96 -6.56 -1.51 -9.77
N VAL A 97 -5.79 -0.87 -10.64
CA VAL A 97 -5.22 0.47 -10.42
C VAL A 97 -6.29 1.55 -10.24
N PRO A 98 -7.38 1.62 -11.05
CA PRO A 98 -8.37 2.68 -10.90
C PRO A 98 -8.97 2.79 -9.49
N ALA A 99 -9.29 1.66 -8.86
CA ALA A 99 -9.82 1.63 -7.50
C ALA A 99 -8.80 2.12 -6.46
N VAL A 100 -7.51 1.82 -6.66
CA VAL A 100 -6.43 2.34 -5.82
C VAL A 100 -6.27 3.85 -5.99
N VAL A 101 -6.38 4.36 -7.22
CA VAL A 101 -6.33 5.80 -7.50
C VAL A 101 -7.51 6.52 -6.86
N GLU A 102 -8.71 5.98 -6.96
CA GLU A 102 -9.92 6.54 -6.33
C GLU A 102 -9.77 6.64 -4.81
N LEU A 103 -9.20 5.62 -4.18
CA LEU A 103 -8.92 5.61 -2.74
C LEU A 103 -7.89 6.67 -2.33
N ILE A 104 -6.81 6.84 -3.10
CA ILE A 104 -5.64 7.63 -2.68
C ILE A 104 -5.75 9.10 -3.09
N ARG A 105 -6.31 9.39 -4.27
CA ARG A 105 -6.32 10.73 -4.87
C ARG A 105 -6.91 11.82 -3.96
N PRO A 106 -7.97 11.58 -3.17
CA PRO A 106 -8.48 12.59 -2.23
C PRO A 106 -7.50 12.96 -1.11
N LEU A 107 -6.56 12.07 -0.77
CA LEU A 107 -5.59 12.23 0.32
C LEU A 107 -4.24 12.79 -0.17
N VAL A 108 -3.95 12.60 -1.46
CA VAL A 108 -2.69 13.01 -2.10
C VAL A 108 -3.03 13.97 -3.24
N PRO A 109 -3.10 15.28 -2.97
CA PRO A 109 -3.30 16.26 -4.03
C PRO A 109 -2.14 16.17 -5.02
N VAL A 110 -2.46 15.89 -6.28
CA VAL A 110 -1.49 15.90 -7.38
C VAL A 110 -1.38 17.35 -7.83
N ASP A 111 -0.14 17.84 -7.96
CA ASP A 111 0.08 19.16 -8.57
C ASP A 111 -0.40 19.11 -10.03
N PRO A 112 -1.38 19.95 -10.43
CA PRO A 112 -1.86 19.99 -11.80
C PRO A 112 -0.77 20.33 -12.83
N MET A 113 0.38 20.84 -12.39
CA MET A 113 1.54 21.13 -13.25
C MET A 113 2.41 19.89 -13.58
N LEU A 114 2.09 18.71 -13.05
CA LEU A 114 2.78 17.43 -13.31
C LEU A 114 2.02 16.50 -14.27
N THR A 115 1.09 17.05 -15.07
CA THR A 115 0.32 16.34 -16.12
C THR A 115 0.74 16.79 -17.50
#